data_AF-A0A225UZ77-F1
#
_entry.id   AF-A0A225UZ77-F1
#
_cell.length_a   1.000
_cell.length_b   1.000
_cell.length_c   1.000
_cell.angle_alpha   90.00
_cell.angle_beta   90.00
_cell.angle_gamma   90.00
#
_symmetry.space_group_name_H-M   'P 1'
#
loop_
_entity.id
_entity.type
_entity.pdbx_description
1 polymer ?
#
loop_
_entity_poly.entity_id
_entity_poly.type
_entity_poly.pdbx_seq_one_letter_code
_entity_poly.pdbx_strand_id
1 'polypeptide(L)'
;MAKAFKAVAKSIGVPESNYSTHSVRIGGATTLLSGQANSTAIKLLGRWVSNCFEQYPIQAANSTINSLWIIPIQIVVVVYMLYDVIDIAAFAGLGVIALSMLVRFVIAKLSGSAFEDIMTFKDDRMKTIKEVFNAIQIVKLNAWEDKFAEKIHKLRATELSAVKRFMYLGALNIFLLWASPLAVSAVSFAVYAIVMERALTAARVFTAIALFNALRDPLRELPTVIQTCIQAKVSLDRFRTILRWMNGTFGWSKGTLLLSHVNLTVKKGDLVIVHGSVGSGKSSLCSALLGEMDKLAGNVFVRGSVAYYSQQTWIQNMTIRDNILFGLPYDQKKYSTV
;
A
#
# COMPACT_ATOMS: atom_id res chain seq x y z
N MET A 1 5.33 -5.49 -19.08
CA MET A 1 5.20 -6.37 -17.91
C MET A 1 3.79 -6.92 -17.67
N ALA A 2 2.71 -6.14 -17.77
CA ALA A 2 1.33 -6.68 -17.70
C ALA A 2 1.06 -7.80 -18.73
N LYS A 3 1.61 -7.70 -19.95
CA LYS A 3 1.59 -8.79 -20.95
C LYS A 3 2.30 -10.07 -20.49
N ALA A 4 3.41 -9.95 -19.76
CA ALA A 4 4.12 -11.11 -19.22
C ALA A 4 3.32 -11.78 -18.10
N PHE A 5 2.61 -11.00 -17.30
CA PHE A 5 1.72 -11.53 -16.26
C PHE A 5 0.51 -12.25 -16.84
N LYS A 6 -0.11 -11.69 -17.89
CA LYS A 6 -1.19 -12.36 -18.63
C LYS A 6 -0.70 -13.65 -19.28
N ALA A 7 0.52 -13.65 -19.84
CA ALA A 7 1.14 -14.86 -20.39
C ALA A 7 1.37 -15.94 -19.30
N VAL A 8 1.78 -15.55 -18.10
CA VAL A 8 1.95 -16.46 -16.96
C VAL A 8 0.59 -16.95 -16.44
N ALA A 9 -0.40 -16.09 -16.27
CA ALA A 9 -1.76 -16.48 -15.86
C ALA A 9 -2.40 -17.47 -16.87
N LYS A 10 -2.18 -17.22 -18.16
CA LYS A 10 -2.57 -18.12 -19.25
C LYS A 10 -1.85 -19.48 -19.18
N SER A 11 -0.57 -19.51 -18.79
CA SER A 11 0.17 -20.78 -18.60
C SER A 11 -0.26 -21.60 -17.39
N ILE A 12 -1.01 -21.02 -16.45
CA ILE A 12 -1.49 -21.69 -15.22
C ILE A 12 -3.02 -21.92 -15.28
N GLY A 13 -3.65 -21.71 -16.44
CA GLY A 13 -5.07 -22.02 -16.68
C GLY A 13 -6.08 -21.06 -16.00
N VAL A 14 -5.64 -19.88 -15.57
CA VAL A 14 -6.52 -18.92 -14.89
C VAL A 14 -7.04 -17.87 -15.90
N PRO A 15 -8.37 -17.64 -15.99
CA PRO A 15 -8.96 -16.75 -17.00
C PRO A 15 -8.50 -15.29 -16.85
N GLU A 16 -8.04 -14.70 -17.97
CA GLU A 16 -7.44 -13.36 -18.05
C GLU A 16 -8.38 -12.23 -17.60
N SER A 17 -9.70 -12.45 -17.64
CA SER A 17 -10.73 -11.46 -17.32
C SER A 17 -10.80 -11.10 -15.83
N ASN A 18 -10.28 -11.96 -14.94
CA ASN A 18 -10.38 -11.77 -13.49
C ASN A 18 -9.27 -10.86 -12.91
N TYR A 19 -8.28 -10.49 -13.72
CA TYR A 19 -7.14 -9.68 -13.28
C TYR A 19 -7.15 -8.31 -13.95
N SER A 20 -7.86 -7.37 -13.34
CA SER A 20 -7.66 -5.94 -13.61
C SER A 20 -6.40 -5.47 -12.89
N THR A 21 -5.73 -4.45 -13.41
CA THR A 21 -4.50 -3.85 -12.85
C THR A 21 -4.64 -3.45 -11.37
N HIS A 22 -5.88 -3.32 -10.87
CA HIS A 22 -6.22 -3.01 -9.49
C HIS A 22 -6.42 -4.23 -8.57
N SER A 23 -6.85 -5.40 -9.06
CA SER A 23 -7.21 -6.55 -8.18
C SER A 23 -6.00 -7.31 -7.61
N VAL A 24 -4.81 -7.14 -8.21
CA VAL A 24 -3.56 -7.81 -7.79
C VAL A 24 -2.92 -7.16 -6.56
N ARG A 25 -3.37 -5.96 -6.15
CA ARG A 25 -2.78 -5.14 -5.08
C ARG A 25 -2.82 -5.74 -3.67
N ILE A 26 -3.77 -6.62 -3.36
CA ILE A 26 -4.05 -7.01 -1.95
C ILE A 26 -3.97 -8.53 -1.72
N GLY A 27 -4.15 -9.38 -2.75
CA GLY A 27 -4.24 -10.84 -2.55
C GLY A 27 -3.40 -11.72 -3.49
N GLY A 28 -2.83 -11.18 -4.57
CA GLY A 28 -2.28 -11.98 -5.67
C GLY A 28 -1.13 -12.92 -5.28
N ALA A 29 -0.23 -12.48 -4.39
CA ALA A 29 0.90 -13.29 -3.94
C ALA A 29 0.47 -14.47 -3.05
N THR A 30 -0.50 -14.24 -2.16
CA THR A 30 -1.05 -15.26 -1.26
C THR A 30 -1.88 -16.29 -2.04
N THR A 31 -2.59 -15.87 -3.09
CA THR A 31 -3.38 -16.77 -3.93
C THR A 31 -2.49 -17.65 -4.83
N LEU A 32 -1.36 -17.12 -5.31
CA LEU A 32 -0.39 -17.86 -6.12
C LEU A 32 0.50 -18.80 -5.30
N LEU A 33 0.82 -18.44 -4.05
CA LEU A 33 1.41 -19.36 -3.06
C LEU A 33 0.46 -20.52 -2.74
N SER A 34 -0.85 -20.26 -2.56
CA SER A 34 -1.83 -21.32 -2.35
C SER A 34 -2.11 -22.17 -3.59
N GLY A 35 -1.78 -21.68 -4.78
CA GLY A 35 -1.99 -22.36 -6.07
C GLY A 35 -0.77 -23.12 -6.61
N GLN A 36 0.26 -23.37 -5.81
CA GLN A 36 1.52 -24.01 -6.23
C GLN A 36 2.18 -23.33 -7.45
N ALA A 37 2.09 -22.00 -7.56
CA ALA A 37 2.65 -21.28 -8.68
C ALA A 37 4.19 -21.41 -8.75
N ASN A 38 4.71 -21.53 -9.97
CA ASN A 38 6.13 -21.68 -10.26
C ASN A 38 6.96 -20.55 -9.60
N SER A 39 8.17 -20.86 -9.11
CA SER A 39 9.06 -19.94 -8.38
C SER A 39 9.27 -18.60 -9.10
N THR A 40 9.32 -18.63 -10.43
CA THR A 40 9.44 -17.44 -11.29
C THR A 40 8.24 -16.50 -11.19
N ALA A 41 7.02 -17.03 -11.06
CA ALA A 41 5.80 -16.22 -10.93
C ALA A 41 5.77 -15.50 -9.57
N ILE A 42 6.19 -16.18 -8.50
CA ILE A 42 6.32 -15.61 -7.15
C ILE A 42 7.39 -14.51 -7.13
N LYS A 43 8.56 -14.76 -7.76
CA LYS A 43 9.64 -13.76 -7.87
C LYS A 43 9.23 -12.53 -8.70
N LEU A 44 8.54 -12.73 -9.83
CA LEU A 44 8.04 -11.63 -10.66
C LEU A 44 6.98 -10.80 -9.94
N LEU A 45 6.10 -11.42 -9.16
CA LEU A 45 5.14 -10.72 -8.31
C LEU A 45 5.82 -9.92 -7.21
N GLY A 46 6.76 -10.53 -6.49
CA GLY A 46 7.53 -9.81 -5.46
C GLY A 46 8.23 -8.59 -6.04
N ARG A 47 8.81 -8.73 -7.24
CA ARG A 47 9.43 -7.62 -7.98
C ARG A 47 8.42 -6.56 -8.42
N TRP A 48 7.23 -6.97 -8.86
CA TRP A 48 6.15 -6.04 -9.23
C TRP A 48 5.62 -5.27 -8.03
N VAL A 49 5.34 -5.97 -6.92
CA VAL A 49 4.88 -5.36 -5.66
C VAL A 49 5.92 -4.36 -5.15
N SER A 50 7.20 -4.75 -5.09
CA SER A 50 8.30 -3.87 -4.69
C SER A 50 8.40 -2.63 -5.59
N ASN A 51 8.40 -2.80 -6.92
CA ASN A 51 8.45 -1.67 -7.84
C ASN A 51 7.22 -0.75 -7.72
N CYS A 52 6.02 -1.32 -7.51
CA CYS A 52 4.81 -0.55 -7.28
C CYS A 52 4.87 0.27 -5.99
N PHE A 53 5.36 -0.31 -4.88
CA PHE A 53 5.52 0.43 -3.63
C PHE A 53 6.56 1.54 -3.72
N GLU A 54 7.53 1.43 -4.62
CA GLU A 54 8.57 2.45 -4.82
C GLU A 54 8.14 3.55 -5.81
N GLN A 55 7.66 3.19 -6.99
CA GLN A 55 7.35 4.16 -8.05
C GLN A 55 6.00 4.85 -7.87
N TYR A 56 5.00 4.15 -7.33
CA TYR A 56 3.63 4.67 -7.26
C TYR A 56 3.51 5.90 -6.36
N PRO A 57 4.13 5.97 -5.17
CA PRO A 57 4.06 7.19 -4.34
C PRO A 57 4.69 8.41 -5.03
N ILE A 58 5.78 8.21 -5.77
CA ILE A 58 6.47 9.29 -6.49
C ILE A 58 5.63 9.78 -7.66
N GLN A 59 5.03 8.87 -8.42
CA GLN A 59 4.15 9.22 -9.52
C GLN A 59 2.86 9.90 -9.04
N ALA A 60 2.30 9.42 -7.93
CA ALA A 60 1.14 10.03 -7.28
C ALA A 60 1.45 11.43 -6.70
N ALA A 61 2.64 11.62 -6.14
CA ALA A 61 3.10 12.94 -5.72
C ALA A 61 3.24 13.89 -6.91
N ASN A 62 3.76 13.44 -8.05
CA ASN A 62 3.85 14.29 -9.23
C ASN A 62 2.48 14.83 -9.68
N SER A 63 1.43 14.02 -9.61
CA SER A 63 0.06 14.50 -9.92
C SER A 63 -0.54 15.43 -8.86
N THR A 64 -0.02 15.44 -7.63
CA THR A 64 -0.60 16.19 -6.49
C THR A 64 0.27 17.35 -6.00
N ILE A 65 1.48 17.52 -6.56
CA ILE A 65 2.42 18.60 -6.19
C ILE A 65 1.78 19.98 -6.34
N ASN A 66 0.98 20.20 -7.38
CA ASN A 66 0.33 21.49 -7.58
C ASN A 66 -0.73 21.79 -6.52
N SER A 67 -1.44 20.76 -6.05
CA SER A 67 -2.44 20.90 -4.99
C SER A 67 -1.82 21.39 -3.68
N LEU A 68 -0.52 21.14 -3.44
CA LEU A 68 0.17 21.55 -2.20
C LEU A 68 0.17 23.07 -1.99
N TRP A 69 0.34 23.85 -3.06
CA TRP A 69 0.36 25.32 -2.99
C TRP A 69 -0.98 25.94 -3.40
N ILE A 70 -1.76 25.28 -4.26
CA ILE A 70 -3.08 25.76 -4.68
C ILE A 70 -4.08 25.70 -3.51
N ILE A 71 -4.12 24.61 -2.73
CA ILE A 71 -5.10 24.43 -1.66
C ILE A 71 -5.02 25.55 -0.60
N PRO A 72 -3.85 25.91 -0.05
CA PRO A 72 -3.74 27.03 0.90
C PRO A 72 -4.22 28.36 0.34
N ILE A 73 -3.84 28.69 -0.91
CA ILE A 73 -4.25 29.94 -1.56
C ILE A 73 -5.77 29.96 -1.77
N GLN A 74 -6.34 28.84 -2.23
CA GLN A 74 -7.77 28.71 -2.43
C GLN A 74 -8.54 28.88 -1.12
N ILE A 75 -8.07 28.28 -0.02
CA ILE A 75 -8.69 28.44 1.31
C ILE A 75 -8.69 29.92 1.72
N VAL A 76 -7.56 30.62 1.59
CA VAL A 76 -7.46 32.04 1.99
C VAL A 76 -8.39 32.92 1.15
N VAL A 77 -8.38 32.76 -0.17
CA VAL A 77 -9.20 33.57 -1.08
C VAL A 77 -10.69 33.31 -0.86
N VAL A 78 -11.10 32.05 -0.72
CA VAL A 78 -12.51 31.70 -0.52
C VAL A 78 -12.99 32.15 0.86
N VAL A 79 -12.19 32.01 1.91
CA VAL A 79 -12.55 32.52 3.26
C VAL A 79 -12.68 34.03 3.24
N TYR A 80 -11.78 34.75 2.55
CA TYR A 80 -11.87 36.20 2.40
C TYR A 80 -13.14 36.63 1.67
N MET A 81 -13.46 35.99 0.52
CA MET A 81 -14.71 36.26 -0.20
C MET A 81 -15.95 35.94 0.63
N LEU A 82 -15.90 34.88 1.45
CA LEU A 82 -17.01 34.48 2.28
C LEU A 82 -17.24 35.47 3.45
N TYR A 83 -16.16 36.04 3.97
CA TYR A 83 -16.23 37.16 4.91
C TYR A 83 -16.82 38.43 4.28
N ASP A 84 -16.51 38.74 3.02
CA ASP A 84 -17.11 39.89 2.32
C ASP A 84 -18.63 39.74 2.12
N VAL A 85 -19.11 38.52 1.88
CA VAL A 85 -20.54 38.26 1.60
C VAL A 85 -21.40 38.19 2.87
N ILE A 86 -20.94 37.48 3.91
CA ILE A 86 -21.73 37.20 5.13
C ILE A 86 -21.03 37.60 6.45
N ASP A 87 -20.00 38.45 6.37
CA ASP A 87 -19.27 38.99 7.52
C ASP A 87 -18.77 37.88 8.48
N ILE A 88 -18.86 38.12 9.78
CA ILE A 88 -18.39 37.21 10.84
C ILE A 88 -19.19 35.89 10.87
N ALA A 89 -20.41 35.85 10.32
CA ALA A 89 -21.20 34.62 10.24
C ALA A 89 -20.51 33.53 9.39
N ALA A 90 -19.58 33.92 8.51
CA ALA A 90 -18.65 33.03 7.83
C ALA A 90 -17.97 32.03 8.77
N PHE A 91 -17.48 32.51 9.93
CA PHE A 91 -16.71 31.70 10.86
C PHE A 91 -17.57 30.68 11.62
N ALA A 92 -18.86 30.96 11.81
CA ALA A 92 -19.79 29.96 12.35
C ALA A 92 -19.91 28.76 11.39
N GLY A 93 -20.01 29.03 10.10
CA GLY A 93 -19.99 28.00 9.05
C GLY A 93 -18.69 27.19 9.02
N LEU A 94 -17.55 27.88 9.09
CA LEU A 94 -16.23 27.24 9.18
C LEU A 94 -16.11 26.32 10.41
N GLY A 95 -16.67 26.74 11.55
CA GLY A 95 -16.74 25.92 12.76
C GLY A 95 -17.54 24.62 12.55
N VAL A 96 -18.69 24.71 11.87
CA VAL A 96 -19.50 23.53 11.52
C VAL A 96 -18.76 22.62 10.54
N ILE A 97 -18.03 23.18 9.56
CA ILE A 97 -17.18 22.40 8.66
C ILE A 97 -16.14 21.62 9.47
N ALA A 98 -15.39 22.30 10.34
CA ALA A 98 -14.36 21.67 11.17
C ALA A 98 -14.93 20.56 12.06
N LEU A 99 -16.05 20.82 12.74
CA LEU A 99 -16.72 19.82 13.57
C LEU A 99 -17.21 18.61 12.74
N SER A 100 -17.84 18.86 11.60
CA SER A 100 -18.30 17.79 10.70
C SER A 100 -17.16 16.93 10.17
N MET A 101 -15.98 17.53 9.92
CA MET A 101 -14.77 16.81 9.53
C MET A 101 -14.25 15.92 10.67
N LEU A 102 -14.25 16.40 11.92
CA LEU A 102 -13.85 15.60 13.09
C LEU A 102 -14.78 14.40 13.32
N VAL A 103 -16.09 14.61 13.23
CA VAL A 103 -17.08 13.51 13.35
C VAL A 103 -16.84 12.47 12.26
N ARG A 104 -16.61 12.90 11.02
CA ARG A 104 -16.30 12.00 9.91
C ARG A 104 -14.97 11.26 10.09
N PHE A 105 -13.96 11.90 10.67
CA PHE A 105 -12.68 11.26 10.98
C PHE A 105 -12.84 10.12 12.00
N VAL A 106 -13.62 10.33 13.06
CA VAL A 106 -13.91 9.28 14.06
C VAL A 106 -14.66 8.11 13.42
N ILE A 107 -15.68 8.39 12.59
CA ILE A 107 -16.44 7.35 11.88
C ILE A 107 -15.54 6.59 10.90
N ALA A 108 -14.62 7.26 10.22
CA ALA A 108 -13.65 6.62 9.34
C ALA A 108 -12.72 5.68 10.12
N LYS A 109 -12.27 6.06 11.32
CA LYS A 109 -11.46 5.20 12.20
C LYS A 109 -12.24 3.96 12.63
N LEU A 110 -13.50 4.12 13.04
CA LEU A 110 -14.39 3.00 13.41
C LEU A 110 -14.70 2.09 12.21
N SER A 111 -14.84 2.67 11.02
CA SER A 111 -15.01 1.92 9.78
C SER A 111 -13.76 1.09 9.46
N GLY A 112 -12.57 1.63 9.75
CA GLY A 112 -11.30 0.90 9.66
C GLY A 112 -11.25 -0.32 10.58
N SER A 113 -11.62 -0.19 11.86
CA SER A 113 -11.66 -1.36 12.76
C SER A 113 -12.72 -2.38 12.35
N ALA A 114 -13.89 -1.92 11.89
CA ALA A 114 -14.92 -2.84 11.39
C ALA A 114 -14.49 -3.59 10.11
N PHE A 115 -13.62 -2.98 9.29
CA PHE A 115 -13.03 -3.67 8.14
C PHE A 115 -12.03 -4.74 8.54
N GLU A 116 -11.26 -4.51 9.61
CA GLU A 116 -10.36 -5.52 10.19
C GLU A 116 -11.14 -6.73 10.71
N ASP A 117 -12.24 -6.50 11.44
CA ASP A 117 -13.16 -7.55 11.90
C ASP A 117 -13.71 -8.39 10.72
N ILE A 118 -14.02 -7.77 9.58
CA ILE A 118 -14.47 -8.51 8.39
C ILE A 118 -13.37 -9.44 7.87
N MET A 119 -12.12 -8.97 7.86
CA MET A 119 -11.02 -9.78 7.34
C MET A 119 -10.70 -10.97 8.24
N THR A 120 -10.74 -10.80 9.56
CA THR A 120 -10.51 -11.90 10.50
C THR A 120 -11.57 -13.00 10.35
N PHE A 121 -12.87 -12.64 10.35
CA PHE A 121 -13.94 -13.64 10.20
C PHE A 121 -13.95 -14.30 8.82
N LYS A 122 -13.58 -13.55 7.77
CA LYS A 122 -13.42 -14.10 6.42
C LYS A 122 -12.28 -15.12 6.36
N ASP A 123 -11.16 -14.86 7.02
CA ASP A 123 -10.02 -15.77 7.09
C ASP A 123 -10.36 -17.04 7.88
N ASP A 124 -11.10 -16.94 8.98
CA ASP A 124 -11.58 -18.10 9.75
C ASP A 124 -12.49 -19.01 8.92
N ARG A 125 -13.43 -18.41 8.16
CA ARG A 125 -14.27 -19.16 7.22
C ARG A 125 -13.43 -19.83 6.14
N MET A 126 -12.50 -19.09 5.54
CA MET A 126 -11.65 -19.61 4.47
C MET A 126 -10.74 -20.74 4.96
N LYS A 127 -10.25 -20.66 6.19
CA LYS A 127 -9.48 -21.73 6.84
C LYS A 127 -10.31 -23.00 6.98
N THR A 128 -11.52 -22.90 7.52
CA THR A 128 -12.42 -24.06 7.67
C THR A 128 -12.75 -24.68 6.32
N ILE A 129 -13.00 -23.87 5.30
CA ILE A 129 -13.24 -24.36 3.93
C ILE A 129 -12.02 -25.15 3.42
N LYS A 130 -10.80 -24.62 3.60
CA LYS A 130 -9.57 -25.32 3.20
C LYS A 130 -9.39 -26.66 3.91
N GLU A 131 -9.69 -26.73 5.21
CA GLU A 131 -9.64 -27.98 5.98
C GLU A 131 -10.60 -29.04 5.40
N VAL A 132 -11.82 -28.63 5.03
CA VAL A 132 -12.81 -29.53 4.41
C VAL A 132 -12.36 -30.01 3.02
N PHE A 133 -11.83 -29.14 2.17
CA PHE A 133 -11.37 -29.53 0.83
C PHE A 133 -10.16 -30.46 0.88
N ASN A 134 -9.21 -30.22 1.79
CA ASN A 134 -8.05 -31.08 1.96
C ASN A 134 -8.42 -32.49 2.45
N ALA A 135 -9.50 -32.62 3.24
CA ALA A 135 -9.97 -33.89 3.79
C ALA A 135 -11.27 -34.40 3.12
N ILE A 136 -11.58 -33.98 1.89
CA ILE A 136 -12.91 -34.17 1.29
C ILE A 136 -13.32 -35.65 1.17
N GLN A 137 -12.37 -36.54 0.89
CA GLN A 137 -12.64 -37.98 0.82
C GLN A 137 -13.13 -38.55 2.16
N ILE A 138 -12.51 -38.14 3.27
CA ILE A 138 -12.88 -38.57 4.63
C ILE A 138 -14.26 -38.00 5.01
N VAL A 139 -14.53 -36.74 4.67
CA VAL A 139 -15.82 -36.09 4.93
C VAL A 139 -16.95 -36.83 4.21
N LYS A 140 -16.74 -37.24 2.95
CA LYS A 140 -17.72 -38.00 2.17
C LYS A 140 -17.92 -39.43 2.68
N LEU A 141 -16.82 -40.13 2.99
CA LEU A 141 -16.88 -41.50 3.52
C LEU A 141 -17.69 -41.60 4.82
N ASN A 142 -17.68 -40.54 5.65
CA ASN A 142 -18.38 -40.48 6.92
C ASN A 142 -19.74 -39.74 6.86
N ALA A 143 -20.18 -39.28 5.68
CA ALA A 143 -21.37 -38.45 5.51
C ALA A 143 -21.42 -37.23 6.46
N TRP A 144 -20.28 -36.56 6.69
CA TRP A 144 -20.17 -35.40 7.58
C TRP A 144 -20.50 -34.06 6.90
N GLU A 145 -21.04 -34.08 5.69
CA GLU A 145 -21.28 -32.91 4.85
C GLU A 145 -22.16 -31.86 5.55
N ASP A 146 -23.29 -32.29 6.13
CA ASP A 146 -24.22 -31.38 6.82
C ASP A 146 -23.61 -30.73 8.06
N LYS A 147 -22.80 -31.47 8.84
CA LYS A 147 -22.13 -30.95 10.03
C LYS A 147 -21.13 -29.85 9.67
N PHE A 148 -20.35 -30.05 8.60
CA PHE A 148 -19.42 -29.03 8.12
C PHE A 148 -20.15 -27.86 7.46
N ALA A 149 -21.25 -28.10 6.76
CA ALA A 149 -22.09 -27.04 6.21
C ALA A 149 -22.64 -26.14 7.32
N GLU A 150 -23.19 -26.70 8.39
CA GLU A 150 -23.70 -25.95 9.54
C GLU A 150 -22.60 -25.11 10.21
N LYS A 151 -21.41 -25.70 10.41
CA LYS A 151 -20.23 -24.97 10.95
C LYS A 151 -19.85 -23.77 10.06
N ILE A 152 -19.84 -23.95 8.74
CA ILE A 152 -19.54 -22.87 7.78
C ILE A 152 -20.66 -21.81 7.79
N HIS A 153 -21.93 -22.21 7.89
CA HIS A 153 -23.05 -21.27 7.99
C HIS A 153 -23.01 -20.43 9.25
N LYS A 154 -22.60 -21.01 10.39
CA LYS A 154 -22.39 -20.27 11.65
C LYS A 154 -21.30 -19.21 11.51
N LEU A 155 -20.16 -19.57 10.91
CA LEU A 155 -19.07 -18.62 10.61
C LEU A 155 -19.50 -17.53 9.62
N ARG A 156 -20.33 -17.88 8.64
CA ARG A 156 -20.89 -16.91 7.69
C ARG A 156 -21.86 -15.94 8.36
N ALA A 157 -22.64 -16.38 9.35
CA ALA A 157 -23.54 -15.50 10.09
C ALA A 157 -22.78 -14.43 10.89
N THR A 158 -21.64 -14.80 11.50
CA THR A 158 -20.75 -13.84 12.17
C THR A 158 -20.02 -12.92 11.19
N GLU A 159 -19.58 -13.43 10.03
CA GLU A 159 -19.01 -12.59 8.96
C GLU A 159 -20.05 -11.56 8.46
N LEU A 160 -21.30 -11.98 8.25
CA LEU A 160 -22.38 -11.11 7.81
C LEU A 160 -22.74 -10.02 8.83
N SER A 161 -22.68 -10.30 10.12
CA SER A 161 -22.94 -9.27 11.15
C SER A 161 -21.84 -8.20 11.16
N ALA A 162 -20.58 -8.59 10.98
CA ALA A 162 -19.46 -7.66 10.82
C ALA A 162 -19.59 -6.81 9.54
N VAL A 163 -19.95 -7.45 8.42
CA VAL A 163 -20.25 -6.75 7.15
C VAL A 163 -21.38 -5.74 7.34
N LYS A 164 -22.46 -6.12 8.03
CA LYS A 164 -23.60 -5.24 8.30
C LYS A 164 -23.16 -4.00 9.10
N ARG A 165 -22.34 -4.16 10.14
CA ARG A 165 -21.76 -3.05 10.91
C ARG A 165 -20.95 -2.10 10.03
N PHE A 166 -20.08 -2.63 9.17
CA PHE A 166 -19.29 -1.82 8.23
C PHE A 166 -20.17 -1.05 7.24
N MET A 167 -21.21 -1.70 6.70
CA MET A 167 -22.15 -1.06 5.78
C MET A 167 -22.92 0.08 6.44
N TYR A 168 -23.39 -0.08 7.69
CA TYR A 168 -24.06 1.01 8.41
C TYR A 168 -23.12 2.18 8.70
N LEU A 169 -21.87 1.93 9.09
CA LEU A 169 -20.87 2.98 9.27
C LEU A 169 -20.58 3.70 7.95
N GLY A 170 -20.53 2.96 6.83
CA GLY A 170 -20.40 3.52 5.48
C GLY A 170 -21.58 4.41 5.09
N ALA A 171 -22.82 3.94 5.33
CA ALA A 171 -24.03 4.72 5.08
C ALA A 171 -24.06 6.02 5.92
N LEU A 172 -23.67 5.94 7.20
CA LEU A 172 -23.56 7.13 8.06
C LEU A 172 -22.49 8.11 7.53
N ASN A 173 -21.37 7.62 7.02
CA ASN A 173 -20.34 8.48 6.41
C ASN A 173 -20.86 9.22 5.17
N ILE A 174 -21.59 8.52 4.30
CA ILE A 174 -22.23 9.10 3.10
C ILE A 174 -23.29 10.13 3.51
N PHE A 175 -24.14 9.80 4.49
CA PHE A 175 -25.15 10.72 5.00
C PHE A 175 -24.51 12.02 5.52
N LEU A 176 -23.46 11.93 6.35
CA LEU A 176 -22.74 13.11 6.84
C LEU A 176 -22.06 13.89 5.72
N LEU A 177 -21.64 13.24 4.64
CA LEU A 177 -21.10 13.92 3.46
C LEU A 177 -22.19 14.78 2.79
N TRP A 178 -23.41 14.29 2.61
CA TRP A 178 -24.46 15.06 1.94
C TRP A 178 -25.21 16.04 2.86
N ALA A 179 -25.31 15.76 4.15
CA ALA A 179 -25.97 16.64 5.13
C ALA A 179 -25.11 17.84 5.57
N SER A 180 -23.78 17.74 5.46
CA SER A 180 -22.85 18.77 5.94
C SER A 180 -23.02 20.15 5.27
N PRO A 181 -23.17 20.29 3.93
CA PRO A 181 -23.40 21.60 3.31
C PRO A 181 -24.69 22.29 3.77
N LEU A 182 -25.74 21.49 3.98
CA LEU A 182 -27.01 21.95 4.53
C LEU A 182 -26.84 22.49 5.96
N ALA A 183 -26.15 21.73 6.81
CA ALA A 183 -25.88 22.15 8.19
C ALA A 183 -25.04 23.43 8.27
N VAL A 184 -23.98 23.53 7.45
CA VAL A 184 -23.10 24.71 7.37
C VAL A 184 -23.89 25.95 6.94
N SER A 185 -24.69 25.81 5.89
CA SER A 185 -25.51 26.92 5.37
C SER A 185 -26.57 27.34 6.39
N ALA A 186 -27.29 26.39 6.98
CA ALA A 186 -28.32 26.66 7.98
C ALA A 186 -27.76 27.40 9.20
N VAL A 187 -26.64 26.94 9.77
CA VAL A 187 -26.02 27.58 10.94
C VAL A 187 -25.47 28.97 10.60
N SER A 188 -24.80 29.12 9.45
CA SER A 188 -24.23 30.41 9.05
C SER A 188 -25.32 31.45 8.79
N PHE A 189 -26.41 31.06 8.10
CA PHE A 189 -27.54 31.95 7.84
C PHE A 189 -28.36 32.24 9.09
N ALA A 190 -28.51 31.27 10.00
CA ALA A 190 -29.16 31.51 11.28
C ALA A 190 -28.37 32.55 12.11
N VAL A 191 -27.04 32.45 12.16
CA VAL A 191 -26.20 33.45 12.83
C VAL A 191 -26.32 34.82 12.15
N TYR A 192 -26.31 34.86 10.81
CA TYR A 192 -26.43 36.12 10.08
C TYR A 192 -27.80 36.81 10.25
N ALA A 193 -28.89 36.03 10.23
CA ALA A 193 -30.25 36.56 10.33
C ALA A 193 -30.62 36.94 11.76
N ILE A 194 -30.36 36.04 12.71
CA ILE A 194 -30.86 36.13 14.08
C ILE A 194 -29.90 36.92 14.96
N VAL A 195 -28.60 36.66 14.87
CA VAL A 195 -27.60 37.28 15.76
C VAL A 195 -27.14 38.63 15.23
N MET A 196 -26.94 38.75 13.92
CA MET A 196 -26.48 40.01 13.31
C MET A 196 -27.63 40.93 12.87
N GLU A 197 -28.88 40.46 12.93
CA GLU A 197 -30.09 41.20 12.53
C GLU A 197 -30.00 41.80 11.12
N ARG A 198 -29.24 41.16 10.22
CA ARG A 198 -29.04 41.62 8.84
C ARG A 198 -30.02 40.91 7.90
N ALA A 199 -30.51 41.66 6.91
CA ALA A 199 -31.39 41.10 5.89
C ALA A 199 -30.64 40.10 4.99
N LEU A 200 -31.15 38.87 4.89
CA LEU A 200 -30.69 37.90 3.89
C LEU A 200 -31.29 38.24 2.53
N THR A 201 -30.45 38.75 1.62
CA THR A 201 -30.81 38.82 0.20
C THR A 201 -30.53 37.48 -0.46
N ALA A 202 -31.35 37.11 -1.47
CA ALA A 202 -31.15 35.88 -2.23
C ALA A 202 -29.74 35.81 -2.84
N ALA A 203 -29.22 36.94 -3.32
CA ALA A 203 -27.86 37.04 -3.86
C ALA A 203 -26.80 36.54 -2.86
N ARG A 204 -26.83 37.04 -1.61
CA ARG A 204 -25.88 36.64 -0.55
C ARG A 204 -25.97 35.16 -0.21
N VAL A 205 -27.18 34.62 -0.16
CA VAL A 205 -27.42 33.19 0.14
C VAL A 205 -26.80 32.29 -0.92
N PHE A 206 -27.09 32.55 -2.20
CA PHE A 206 -26.58 31.73 -3.29
C PHE A 206 -25.05 31.85 -3.42
N THR A 207 -24.49 33.04 -3.27
CA THR A 207 -23.02 33.22 -3.28
C THR A 207 -22.35 32.52 -2.11
N ALA A 208 -22.91 32.60 -0.90
CA ALA A 208 -22.33 31.94 0.28
C ALA A 208 -22.37 30.41 0.17
N ILE A 209 -23.48 29.83 -0.32
CA ILE A 209 -23.58 28.38 -0.56
C ILE A 209 -22.52 27.91 -1.56
N ALA A 210 -22.32 28.66 -2.65
CA ALA A 210 -21.30 28.34 -3.66
C ALA A 210 -19.88 28.40 -3.05
N LEU A 211 -19.57 29.43 -2.27
CA LEU A 211 -18.28 29.59 -1.61
C LEU A 211 -18.03 28.51 -0.54
N PHE A 212 -19.04 28.13 0.25
CA PHE A 212 -18.91 27.02 1.20
C PHE A 212 -18.62 25.68 0.51
N ASN A 213 -19.28 25.40 -0.63
CA ASN A 213 -19.00 24.21 -1.42
C ASN A 213 -17.58 24.24 -2.01
N ALA A 214 -17.12 25.40 -2.50
CA ALA A 214 -15.78 25.58 -3.03
C ALA A 214 -14.66 25.42 -1.99
N LEU A 215 -14.94 25.69 -0.71
CA LEU A 215 -13.97 25.54 0.38
C LEU A 215 -13.83 24.09 0.87
N ARG A 216 -14.88 23.28 0.71
CA ARG A 216 -14.98 21.96 1.32
C ARG A 216 -14.04 20.92 0.71
N ASP A 217 -13.96 20.88 -0.61
CA ASP A 217 -13.14 19.90 -1.33
C ASP A 217 -11.65 20.09 -1.03
N PRO A 218 -11.08 21.31 -1.07
CA PRO A 218 -9.70 21.56 -0.66
C PRO A 218 -9.38 21.10 0.76
N LEU A 219 -10.28 21.35 1.72
CA LEU A 219 -10.11 20.92 3.11
C LEU A 219 -10.11 19.39 3.25
N ARG A 220 -10.87 18.69 2.42
CA ARG A 220 -10.91 17.21 2.39
C ARG A 220 -9.68 16.60 1.71
N GLU A 221 -9.12 17.26 0.70
CA GLU A 221 -7.96 16.78 -0.03
C GLU A 221 -6.63 17.07 0.69
N LEU A 222 -6.60 18.08 1.56
CA LEU A 222 -5.37 18.47 2.27
C LEU A 222 -4.68 17.30 2.99
N PRO A 223 -5.37 16.43 3.77
CA PRO A 223 -4.73 15.30 4.42
C PRO A 223 -4.14 14.27 3.43
N THR A 224 -4.81 14.04 2.29
CA THR A 224 -4.36 13.04 1.31
C THR A 224 -3.15 13.53 0.53
N VAL A 225 -3.09 14.83 0.23
CA VAL A 225 -1.92 15.47 -0.39
C VAL A 225 -0.71 15.39 0.55
N ILE A 226 -0.89 15.72 1.84
CA ILE A 226 0.17 15.60 2.85
C ILE A 226 0.65 14.15 2.96
N GLN A 227 -0.27 13.19 3.07
CA GLN A 227 0.06 11.77 3.16
C GLN A 227 0.85 11.30 1.93
N THR A 228 0.45 11.71 0.73
CA THR A 228 1.13 11.35 -0.53
C THR A 228 2.54 11.93 -0.58
N CYS A 229 2.71 13.18 -0.13
CA CYS A 229 4.03 13.82 -0.04
C CYS A 229 4.96 13.09 0.96
N ILE A 230 4.44 12.71 2.12
CA ILE A 230 5.20 11.93 3.12
C ILE A 230 5.63 10.58 2.53
N GLN A 231 4.72 9.86 1.87
CA GLN A 231 5.03 8.57 1.24
C GLN A 231 6.04 8.71 0.08
N ALA A 232 5.92 9.77 -0.71
CA ALA A 232 6.88 10.06 -1.78
C ALA A 232 8.26 10.38 -1.24
N LYS A 233 8.36 11.16 -0.15
CA LYS A 233 9.64 11.44 0.53
C LYS A 233 10.31 10.16 1.02
N VAL A 234 9.57 9.30 1.73
CA VAL A 234 10.11 8.01 2.22
C VAL A 234 10.53 7.12 1.05
N SER A 235 9.78 7.13 -0.05
CA SER A 235 10.15 6.39 -1.26
C SER A 235 11.41 6.97 -1.90
N LEU A 236 11.54 8.30 -1.99
CA LEU A 236 12.74 8.99 -2.51
C LEU A 236 13.99 8.68 -1.69
N ASP A 237 13.89 8.60 -0.36
CA ASP A 237 14.99 8.22 0.52
C ASP A 237 15.47 6.79 0.24
N ARG A 238 14.53 5.86 -0.01
CA ARG A 238 14.83 4.51 -0.49
C ARG A 238 15.43 4.53 -1.90
N PHE A 239 15.03 5.49 -2.74
CA PHE A 239 15.56 5.60 -4.10
C PHE A 239 17.06 5.86 -4.16
N ARG A 240 17.59 6.62 -3.20
CA ARG A 240 19.00 7.05 -3.17
C ARG A 240 19.95 6.00 -2.62
N THR A 241 19.48 5.10 -1.76
CA THR A 241 20.34 4.14 -1.04
C THR A 241 20.17 2.73 -1.63
N ILE A 242 21.26 2.10 -2.09
CA ILE A 242 21.21 0.72 -2.60
C ILE A 242 21.54 -0.29 -1.49
N LEU A 243 22.52 0.04 -0.64
CA LEU A 243 22.98 -0.85 0.42
C LEU A 243 23.25 -0.02 1.66
N ARG A 244 22.71 -0.42 2.80
CA ARG A 244 22.97 0.22 4.10
C ARG A 244 22.98 -0.81 5.22
N TRP A 245 24.11 -0.93 5.89
CA TRP A 245 24.34 -1.72 7.08
C TRP A 245 24.64 -0.79 8.25
N MET A 246 23.93 -0.99 9.36
CA MET A 246 24.15 -0.28 10.61
C MET A 246 24.34 -1.30 11.73
N ASN A 247 25.57 -1.35 12.27
CA ASN A 247 26.03 -2.30 13.28
C ASN A 247 25.64 -3.75 12.95
N GLY A 248 25.84 -4.16 11.68
CA GLY A 248 25.51 -5.49 11.21
C GLY A 248 26.45 -6.53 11.80
N THR A 249 25.88 -7.52 12.48
CA THR A 249 26.61 -8.63 13.10
C THR A 249 26.05 -9.95 12.58
N PHE A 250 26.92 -10.77 11.99
CA PHE A 250 26.55 -11.97 11.23
C PHE A 250 27.38 -13.19 11.62
N GLY A 251 26.74 -14.36 11.53
CA GLY A 251 27.35 -15.66 11.78
C GLY A 251 26.75 -16.75 10.90
N TRP A 252 27.41 -17.91 10.85
CA TRP A 252 26.87 -19.10 10.17
C TRP A 252 26.00 -19.96 11.09
N SER A 253 26.08 -19.75 12.39
CA SER A 253 25.27 -20.43 13.40
C SER A 253 25.07 -19.52 14.61
N LYS A 254 24.10 -19.88 15.47
CA LYS A 254 23.82 -19.19 16.73
C LYS A 254 24.98 -19.39 17.71
N GLY A 255 26.01 -18.54 17.60
CA GLY A 255 27.16 -18.52 18.50
C GLY A 255 28.50 -18.18 17.84
N THR A 256 28.62 -18.32 16.52
CA THR A 256 29.86 -18.02 15.78
C THR A 256 29.77 -16.67 15.07
N LEU A 257 30.31 -15.64 15.71
CA LEU A 257 30.41 -14.30 15.16
C LEU A 257 31.57 -14.22 14.17
N LEU A 258 31.28 -14.04 12.88
CA LEU A 258 32.31 -13.92 11.85
C LEU A 258 32.48 -12.47 11.39
N LEU A 259 31.37 -11.74 11.27
CA LEU A 259 31.35 -10.30 10.99
C LEU A 259 30.68 -9.59 12.17
N SER A 260 31.34 -8.57 12.71
CA SER A 260 30.80 -7.79 13.83
C SER A 260 30.87 -6.29 13.54
N HIS A 261 29.82 -5.57 13.94
CA HIS A 261 29.74 -4.10 13.88
C HIS A 261 30.03 -3.50 12.49
N VAL A 262 29.60 -4.17 11.42
CA VAL A 262 29.85 -3.67 10.06
C VAL A 262 28.91 -2.50 9.76
N ASN A 263 29.50 -1.34 9.45
CA ASN A 263 28.81 -0.13 9.03
C ASN A 263 29.21 0.20 7.59
N LEU A 264 28.29 0.01 6.65
CA LEU A 264 28.54 0.20 5.22
C LEU A 264 27.34 0.87 4.57
N THR A 265 27.55 1.95 3.81
CA THR A 265 26.48 2.59 3.03
C THR A 265 26.98 2.83 1.61
N VAL A 266 26.26 2.30 0.63
CA VAL A 266 26.60 2.40 -0.80
C VAL A 266 25.42 3.01 -1.56
N LYS A 267 25.70 4.04 -2.36
CA LYS A 267 24.73 4.75 -3.18
C LYS A 267 24.68 4.18 -4.58
N LYS A 268 23.63 4.53 -5.32
CA LYS A 268 23.50 4.12 -6.72
C LYS A 268 24.59 4.77 -7.58
N GLY A 269 25.35 3.93 -8.27
CA GLY A 269 26.43 4.36 -9.17
C GLY A 269 27.83 4.26 -8.58
N ASP A 270 27.97 3.91 -7.30
CA ASP A 270 29.26 3.74 -6.66
C ASP A 270 29.93 2.44 -7.13
N LEU A 271 31.23 2.51 -7.46
CA LEU A 271 32.09 1.35 -7.61
C LEU A 271 32.83 1.13 -6.28
N VAL A 272 32.47 0.06 -5.57
CA VAL A 272 33.04 -0.26 -4.25
C VAL A 272 33.97 -1.47 -4.36
N ILE A 273 35.19 -1.32 -3.87
CA ILE A 273 36.20 -2.39 -3.84
C ILE A 273 36.41 -2.82 -2.40
N VAL A 274 36.34 -4.13 -2.14
CA VAL A 274 36.58 -4.73 -0.83
C VAL A 274 37.91 -5.49 -0.87
N HIS A 275 38.85 -5.11 -0.01
CA HIS A 275 40.18 -5.74 0.08
C HIS A 275 40.50 -6.19 1.51
N GLY A 276 41.44 -7.13 1.66
CA GLY A 276 41.86 -7.68 2.96
C GLY A 276 42.61 -9.01 2.83
N SER A 277 43.27 -9.45 3.91
CA SER A 277 44.05 -10.70 3.97
C SER A 277 43.21 -11.96 3.70
N VAL A 278 43.83 -13.07 3.32
CA VAL A 278 43.14 -14.37 3.18
C VAL A 278 42.50 -14.74 4.52
N GLY A 279 41.23 -15.17 4.51
CA GLY A 279 40.48 -15.46 5.74
C GLY A 279 39.83 -14.26 6.43
N SER A 280 39.99 -13.04 5.93
CA SER A 280 39.41 -11.82 6.54
C SER A 280 37.88 -11.67 6.42
N GLY A 281 37.16 -12.70 5.97
CA GLY A 281 35.70 -12.66 5.85
C GLY A 281 35.14 -11.95 4.60
N LYS A 282 35.94 -11.70 3.56
CA LYS A 282 35.47 -11.06 2.29
C LYS A 282 34.31 -11.83 1.64
N SER A 283 34.48 -13.13 1.45
CA SER A 283 33.42 -13.98 0.87
C SER A 283 32.20 -14.04 1.78
N SER A 284 32.41 -14.04 3.11
CA SER A 284 31.34 -13.96 4.10
C SER A 284 30.58 -12.64 4.04
N LEU A 285 31.24 -11.52 3.72
CA LEU A 285 30.59 -10.23 3.47
C LEU A 285 29.60 -10.34 2.30
N CYS A 286 29.98 -11.02 1.22
CA CYS A 286 29.09 -11.27 0.08
C CYS A 286 27.91 -12.18 0.45
N SER A 287 28.14 -13.28 1.18
CA SER A 287 27.06 -14.16 1.65
C SER A 287 26.10 -13.45 2.62
N ALA A 288 26.60 -12.55 3.47
CA ALA A 288 25.78 -11.69 4.31
C ALA A 288 24.93 -10.70 3.48
N LEU A 289 25.45 -10.20 2.35
CA LEU A 289 24.68 -9.36 1.42
C LEU A 289 23.57 -10.13 0.68
N LEU A 290 23.80 -11.40 0.41
CA LEU A 290 22.81 -12.30 -0.21
C LEU A 290 21.76 -12.80 0.78
N GLY A 291 21.98 -12.60 2.08
CA GLY A 291 21.11 -13.09 3.15
C GLY A 291 21.27 -14.59 3.45
N GLU A 292 22.41 -15.18 3.09
CA GLU A 292 22.73 -16.59 3.39
C GLU A 292 23.27 -16.79 4.82
N MET A 293 23.73 -15.71 5.46
CA MET A 293 24.23 -15.75 6.84
C MET A 293 23.15 -15.30 7.83
N ASP A 294 23.16 -15.87 9.03
CA ASP A 294 22.26 -15.48 10.11
C ASP A 294 22.63 -14.09 10.64
N LYS A 295 21.65 -13.18 10.62
CA LYS A 295 21.76 -11.86 11.23
C LYS A 295 21.47 -11.96 12.73
N LEU A 296 22.48 -11.72 13.56
CA LEU A 296 22.34 -11.73 15.02
C LEU A 296 21.95 -10.35 15.56
N ALA A 297 22.53 -9.29 15.01
CA ALA A 297 22.24 -7.91 15.41
C ALA A 297 22.40 -6.93 14.25
N GLY A 298 21.78 -5.75 14.38
CA GLY A 298 21.88 -4.65 13.42
C GLY A 298 20.79 -4.60 12.37
N ASN A 299 20.84 -3.55 11.57
CA ASN A 299 19.91 -3.27 10.47
C ASN A 299 20.61 -3.35 9.13
N VAL A 300 20.04 -4.14 8.23
CA VAL A 300 20.57 -4.43 6.90
C VAL A 300 19.50 -4.11 5.87
N PHE A 301 19.86 -3.27 4.92
CA PHE A 301 19.03 -2.89 3.79
C PHE A 301 19.81 -3.10 2.49
N VAL A 302 19.24 -3.87 1.56
CA VAL A 302 19.77 -4.08 0.21
C VAL A 302 18.61 -3.88 -0.76
N ARG A 303 18.84 -3.14 -1.84
CA ARG A 303 17.80 -2.73 -2.79
C ARG A 303 18.08 -3.17 -4.21
N GLY A 304 17.05 -3.67 -4.87
CA GLY A 304 17.08 -4.08 -6.28
C GLY A 304 17.41 -5.55 -6.49
N SER A 305 17.71 -5.91 -7.74
CA SER A 305 18.20 -7.24 -8.08
C SER A 305 19.70 -7.32 -7.84
N VAL A 306 20.12 -8.27 -7.01
CA VAL A 306 21.53 -8.58 -6.79
C VAL A 306 21.96 -9.62 -7.81
N ALA A 307 23.04 -9.34 -8.53
CA ALA A 307 23.78 -10.35 -9.28
C ALA A 307 24.98 -10.78 -8.45
N TYR A 308 25.24 -12.08 -8.39
CA TYR A 308 26.33 -12.64 -7.61
C TYR A 308 27.16 -13.59 -8.48
N TYR A 309 28.46 -13.49 -8.30
CA TYR A 309 29.42 -14.41 -8.89
C TYR A 309 30.24 -15.01 -7.76
N SER A 310 30.10 -16.32 -7.56
CA SER A 310 30.77 -17.05 -6.49
C SER A 310 32.24 -17.31 -6.82
N GLN A 311 33.06 -17.46 -5.77
CA GLN A 311 34.48 -17.80 -5.92
C GLN A 311 34.68 -19.15 -6.61
N GLN A 312 33.83 -20.14 -6.32
CA GLN A 312 33.73 -21.38 -7.08
C GLN A 312 32.63 -21.25 -8.13
N THR A 313 32.98 -21.49 -9.39
CA THR A 313 32.04 -21.40 -10.51
C THR A 313 31.06 -22.56 -10.50
N TRP A 314 29.77 -22.25 -10.69
CA TRP A 314 28.71 -23.25 -10.89
C TRP A 314 28.08 -23.07 -12.26
N ILE A 315 27.96 -24.16 -13.03
CA ILE A 315 27.45 -24.18 -14.40
C ILE A 315 26.33 -25.23 -14.48
N GLN A 316 25.17 -24.87 -15.02
CA GLN A 316 24.06 -25.80 -15.24
C GLN A 316 24.35 -26.71 -16.42
N ASN A 317 23.77 -27.91 -16.41
CA ASN A 317 23.83 -28.85 -17.53
C ASN A 317 22.93 -28.37 -18.69
N MET A 318 23.35 -27.31 -19.36
CA MET A 318 22.71 -26.65 -20.49
C MET A 318 23.80 -26.13 -21.44
N THR A 319 23.42 -25.56 -22.59
CA THR A 319 24.41 -24.94 -23.49
C THR A 319 25.12 -23.76 -22.80
N ILE A 320 26.32 -23.42 -23.27
CA ILE A 320 27.06 -22.23 -22.77
C ILE A 320 26.20 -20.97 -22.93
N ARG A 321 25.50 -20.86 -24.06
CA ARG A 321 24.58 -19.75 -24.32
C ARG A 321 23.46 -19.69 -23.29
N ASP A 322 22.81 -20.82 -22.98
CA ASP A 322 21.71 -20.85 -22.01
C ASP A 322 22.18 -20.57 -20.58
N ASN A 323 23.38 -21.02 -20.21
CA ASN A 323 24.01 -20.68 -18.94
C ASN A 323 24.27 -19.17 -18.81
N ILE A 324 24.71 -18.51 -19.88
CA ILE A 324 24.92 -17.04 -19.90
C ILE A 324 23.58 -16.30 -19.90
N LEU A 325 22.58 -16.78 -20.65
CA LEU A 325 21.26 -16.15 -20.72
C LEU A 325 20.45 -16.31 -19.43
N PHE A 326 20.64 -17.43 -18.72
CA PHE A 326 20.00 -17.74 -17.44
C PHE A 326 18.47 -17.54 -17.46
N GLY A 327 17.81 -18.01 -18.53
CA GLY A 327 16.35 -17.89 -18.72
C GLY A 327 15.87 -16.55 -19.29
N LEU A 328 16.76 -15.64 -19.68
CA LEU A 328 16.42 -14.40 -20.39
C LEU A 328 16.35 -14.63 -21.91
N PRO A 329 15.55 -13.84 -22.66
CA PRO A 329 15.50 -13.91 -24.11
C PRO A 329 16.86 -13.53 -24.73
N TYR A 330 17.21 -14.20 -25.83
CA TYR A 330 18.44 -13.93 -26.56
C TYR A 330 18.40 -12.57 -27.27
N ASP A 331 19.36 -11.70 -26.95
CA ASP A 331 19.60 -10.44 -27.64
C ASP A 331 21.03 -10.42 -28.17
N GLN A 332 21.16 -10.54 -29.50
CA GLN A 332 22.45 -10.64 -30.19
C GLN A 332 23.38 -9.46 -29.87
N LYS A 333 22.86 -8.22 -29.87
CA LYS A 333 23.69 -7.02 -29.70
C LYS A 333 24.28 -6.96 -28.29
N LYS A 334 23.45 -7.26 -27.29
CA LYS A 334 23.91 -7.28 -25.89
C LYS A 334 24.87 -8.43 -25.64
N TYR A 335 24.58 -9.61 -26.19
CA TYR A 335 25.39 -10.81 -25.98
C TYR A 335 26.80 -10.68 -26.60
N SER A 336 26.94 -10.00 -27.73
CA SER A 336 28.25 -9.80 -28.38
C SER A 336 29.09 -8.66 -27.78
N THR A 337 28.50 -7.82 -26.92
CA THR A 337 29.19 -6.67 -26.29
C THR A 337 29.87 -7.05 -24.97
N VAL A 338 29.57 -8.24 -24.44
CA VAL A 338 30.14 -8.81 -23.21
C VAL A 338 31.31 -9.71 -23.59
#